data_AF-A0A7M1KDV2-F1
#
_entry.id   AF-A0A7M1KDV2-F1
#
_cell.length_a   1.000
_cell.length_b   1.000
_cell.length_c   1.000
_cell.angle_alpha   90.00
_cell.angle_beta   90.00
_cell.angle_gamma   90.00
#
_symmetry.space_group_name_H-M   'P 1'
#
loop_
_entity.id
_entity.type
_entity.pdbx_description
1 polymer ?
#
loop_
_entity_poly.entity_id
_entity_poly.type
_entity_poly.pdbx_seq_one_letter_code
_entity_poly.pdbx_strand_id
1 'polypeptide(L)'
;MSPTRAKDTYQPSLGASASLSAQLKAILKILDGLLQNIRQPYTQPSNTNNPSFNPNAFNDHSTNHVNRPRRNTPTTHTHAPNSSKAVTEPKNASPYSDKDLVDGFAQQLGTMNCVTVGGIKAAMKQYGGPKEIYSSVQKTADGYDVKMRDNPNKTYHVTNQEIQQATQQSGFSGNNPQMLNDANFMYAVSAKRAQEENNNGTASRSFSDALATLNGWEHTAEGLQRLGLQNHIQQATPQELANGAAGVMTHANHVFTVLNGRVEDHGRLGGAPGAWVEAYKLV
;
A
#
# COMPACT_ATOMS: atom_id res chain seq x y z
N MET A 1 -46.73 -62.58 6.12
CA MET A 1 -46.39 -61.92 7.41
C MET A 1 -45.12 -61.10 7.20
N SER A 2 -45.08 -59.89 7.75
CA SER A 2 -43.91 -59.01 7.83
C SER A 2 -43.34 -59.05 9.27
N PRO A 3 -42.24 -58.36 9.65
CA PRO A 3 -41.25 -57.59 8.88
C PRO A 3 -39.96 -58.45 8.69
N THR A 4 -38.69 -58.02 8.60
CA THR A 4 -37.92 -56.75 8.77
C THR A 4 -36.61 -56.91 7.94
N ARG A 5 -35.62 -56.00 7.79
CA ARG A 5 -35.24 -54.69 8.35
C ARG A 5 -34.40 -53.93 7.29
N ALA A 6 -34.48 -52.60 7.25
CA ALA A 6 -33.69 -51.77 6.32
C ALA A 6 -32.20 -51.63 6.70
N LYS A 7 -31.38 -51.24 5.72
CA LYS A 7 -30.06 -50.61 5.89
C LYS A 7 -29.94 -49.45 4.90
N ASP A 8 -29.69 -48.26 5.40
CA ASP A 8 -29.36 -47.10 4.59
C ASP A 8 -27.92 -47.18 4.07
N THR A 9 -27.70 -46.76 2.82
CA THR A 9 -26.36 -46.48 2.30
C THR A 9 -26.30 -45.02 1.83
N TYR A 10 -25.65 -44.22 2.67
CA TYR A 10 -25.39 -42.79 2.47
C TYR A 10 -24.48 -42.55 1.26
N GLN A 11 -24.90 -41.69 0.33
CA GLN A 11 -24.01 -41.14 -0.70
C GLN A 11 -23.40 -39.81 -0.23
N PRO A 12 -22.06 -39.69 -0.10
CA PRO A 12 -21.40 -38.40 0.02
C PRO A 12 -21.37 -37.71 -1.35
N SER A 13 -21.78 -36.44 -1.40
CA SER A 13 -21.69 -35.62 -2.61
C SER A 13 -20.23 -35.28 -2.95
N LEU A 14 -19.81 -35.54 -4.20
CA LEU A 14 -18.51 -35.12 -4.73
C LEU A 14 -18.49 -33.61 -4.97
N GLY A 15 -17.93 -32.86 -4.02
CA GLY A 15 -17.69 -31.42 -4.13
C GLY A 15 -16.41 -31.02 -3.39
N ALA A 16 -15.64 -30.12 -4.00
CA ALA A 16 -14.43 -29.51 -3.45
C ALA A 16 -13.27 -30.48 -3.07
N SER A 17 -12.57 -31.01 -4.08
CA SER A 17 -11.13 -31.27 -3.95
C SER A 17 -10.37 -30.82 -5.20
N ALA A 18 -9.86 -29.59 -5.20
CA ALA A 18 -8.69 -29.27 -6.02
C ALA A 18 -7.56 -30.17 -5.53
N SER A 19 -7.01 -31.02 -6.40
CA SER A 19 -6.12 -32.10 -5.95
C SER A 19 -4.88 -31.53 -5.25
N LEU A 20 -4.44 -32.22 -4.19
CA LEU A 20 -3.28 -31.83 -3.39
C LEU A 20 -2.02 -31.64 -4.28
N SER A 21 -1.92 -32.40 -5.36
CA SER A 21 -0.85 -32.29 -6.36
C SER A 21 -0.89 -31.01 -7.20
N ALA A 22 -2.02 -30.33 -7.35
CA ALA A 22 -2.10 -29.02 -7.99
C ALA A 22 -1.56 -27.91 -7.07
N GLN A 23 -1.95 -27.94 -5.79
CA GLN A 23 -1.44 -27.00 -4.78
C GLN A 23 0.07 -27.20 -4.54
N LEU A 24 0.53 -28.46 -4.45
CA LEU A 24 1.96 -28.77 -4.30
C LEU A 24 2.78 -28.30 -5.51
N LYS A 25 2.26 -28.44 -6.74
CA LYS A 25 2.91 -27.90 -7.96
C LYS A 25 2.99 -26.37 -7.96
N ALA A 26 1.99 -25.67 -7.43
CA ALA A 26 2.04 -24.22 -7.30
C ALA A 26 3.13 -23.78 -6.30
N ILE A 27 3.21 -24.44 -5.14
CA ILE A 27 4.22 -24.18 -4.10
C ILE A 27 5.64 -24.46 -4.63
N LEU A 28 5.85 -25.58 -5.32
CA LEU A 28 7.13 -25.91 -5.95
C LEU A 28 7.56 -24.84 -6.96
N LYS A 29 6.64 -24.36 -7.80
CA LYS A 29 6.94 -23.32 -8.80
C LYS A 29 7.33 -21.97 -8.18
N ILE A 30 6.82 -21.65 -6.99
CA ILE A 30 7.24 -20.48 -6.21
C ILE A 30 8.66 -20.69 -5.64
N LEU A 31 8.94 -21.88 -5.09
CA LEU A 31 10.27 -22.23 -4.58
C LEU A 31 11.34 -22.24 -5.68
N ASP A 32 11.04 -22.74 -6.88
CA ASP A 32 11.95 -22.71 -8.03
C ASP A 32 12.32 -21.27 -8.43
N GLY A 33 11.35 -20.33 -8.39
CA GLY A 33 11.61 -18.91 -8.64
C GLY A 33 12.53 -18.28 -7.58
N LEU A 34 12.29 -18.58 -6.30
CA LEU A 34 13.13 -18.12 -5.20
C LEU A 34 14.56 -18.68 -5.30
N LEU A 35 14.72 -19.96 -5.65
CA LEU A 35 16.02 -20.62 -5.78
C LEU A 35 16.83 -20.14 -7.00
N GLN A 36 16.18 -19.65 -8.06
CA GLN A 36 16.86 -19.05 -9.20
C GLN A 36 17.51 -17.70 -8.85
N ASN A 37 16.85 -16.88 -8.03
CA ASN A 37 17.41 -15.61 -7.55
C ASN A 37 18.63 -15.79 -6.62
N ILE A 38 18.73 -16.91 -5.90
CA ILE A 38 19.86 -17.21 -4.98
C ILE A 38 21.11 -17.71 -5.74
N ARG A 39 20.96 -18.18 -6.99
CA ARG A 39 22.04 -18.82 -7.76
C ARG A 39 22.82 -17.90 -8.71
N GLN A 40 22.46 -16.63 -8.82
CA GLN A 40 23.16 -15.67 -9.69
C GLN A 40 24.21 -14.87 -8.89
N PRO A 41 25.53 -15.01 -9.17
CA PRO A 41 26.54 -14.14 -8.58
C PRO A 41 26.38 -12.72 -9.13
N TYR A 42 26.13 -11.76 -8.24
CA TYR A 42 25.73 -10.40 -8.64
C TYR A 42 26.92 -9.57 -9.16
N THR A 43 27.18 -9.63 -10.46
CA THR A 43 28.06 -8.68 -11.14
C THR A 43 27.33 -7.35 -11.39
N GLN A 44 27.80 -6.27 -10.78
CA GLN A 44 27.30 -4.91 -11.03
C GLN A 44 27.50 -4.51 -12.50
N PRO A 45 26.44 -4.15 -13.25
CA PRO A 45 26.58 -3.56 -14.57
C PRO A 45 27.02 -2.09 -14.43
N SER A 46 28.29 -1.80 -14.71
CA SER A 46 28.78 -0.43 -14.76
C SER A 46 28.17 0.31 -15.97
N ASN A 47 27.13 1.11 -15.75
CA ASN A 47 26.56 1.98 -16.77
C ASN A 47 26.60 3.45 -16.34
N THR A 48 27.49 4.22 -16.97
CA THR A 48 27.72 5.65 -16.72
C THR A 48 26.69 6.57 -17.38
N ASN A 49 25.50 6.05 -17.70
CA ASN A 49 24.40 6.77 -18.36
C ASN A 49 23.09 6.60 -17.59
N ASN A 50 23.00 7.16 -16.39
CA ASN A 50 21.74 7.37 -15.71
C ASN A 50 21.36 8.85 -15.86
N PRO A 51 20.21 9.20 -16.49
CA PRO A 51 19.79 10.60 -16.57
C PRO A 51 19.61 11.16 -15.17
N SER A 52 20.13 12.36 -14.93
CA SER A 52 20.12 13.00 -13.61
C SER A 52 18.69 13.19 -13.11
N PHE A 53 18.46 12.83 -11.84
CA PHE A 53 17.21 13.07 -11.12
C PHE A 53 16.80 14.55 -11.26
N ASN A 54 15.64 14.79 -11.86
CA ASN A 54 15.11 16.14 -12.06
C ASN A 54 14.05 16.44 -10.98
N PRO A 55 14.38 17.18 -9.90
CA PRO A 55 13.40 17.52 -8.86
C PRO A 55 12.23 18.36 -9.38
N ASN A 56 12.37 19.02 -10.53
CA ASN A 56 11.29 19.83 -11.13
C ASN A 56 10.20 18.98 -11.80
N ALA A 57 10.37 17.65 -11.94
CA ALA A 57 9.33 16.76 -12.47
C ALA A 57 8.01 16.81 -11.66
N PHE A 58 8.08 17.17 -10.37
CA PHE A 58 6.91 17.37 -9.50
C PHE A 58 6.27 18.77 -9.63
N ASN A 59 6.91 19.70 -10.34
CA ASN A 59 6.71 21.15 -10.14
C ASN A 59 6.48 21.96 -11.43
N ASP A 60 6.39 21.32 -12.59
CA ASP A 60 6.04 22.01 -13.84
C ASP A 60 4.51 22.20 -13.98
N HIS A 61 4.10 23.36 -14.47
CA HIS A 61 2.71 23.80 -14.53
C HIS A 61 2.45 24.63 -15.79
N SER A 62 1.29 24.42 -16.42
CA SER A 62 0.88 24.89 -17.76
C SER A 62 1.34 23.91 -18.87
N THR A 63 0.49 23.52 -19.83
CA THR A 63 -0.58 24.32 -20.46
C THR A 63 -1.97 23.70 -20.49
N ASN A 64 -2.94 24.61 -20.59
CA ASN A 64 -4.35 24.45 -20.92
C ASN A 64 -4.78 23.14 -21.61
N HIS A 65 -5.75 22.43 -21.02
CA HIS A 65 -6.85 21.87 -21.80
C HIS A 65 -8.19 22.01 -21.07
N VAL A 66 -9.03 22.92 -21.57
CA VAL A 66 -10.43 23.04 -21.16
C VAL A 66 -11.21 21.88 -21.77
N ASN A 67 -11.91 21.08 -20.94
CA ASN A 67 -13.09 20.37 -21.41
C ASN A 67 -14.08 20.08 -20.28
N ARG A 68 -15.38 20.24 -20.58
CA ARG A 68 -16.51 19.97 -19.68
C ARG A 68 -17.50 19.02 -20.39
N PRO A 69 -18.49 18.46 -19.68
CA PRO A 69 -18.66 17.02 -19.58
C PRO A 69 -19.43 16.39 -20.76
N ARG A 70 -19.15 15.12 -21.08
CA ARG A 70 -20.07 14.28 -21.88
C ARG A 70 -20.80 13.27 -21.00
N ARG A 71 -22.03 13.64 -20.63
CA ARG A 71 -23.07 12.79 -20.05
C ARG A 71 -23.47 11.72 -21.07
N ASN A 72 -23.27 10.43 -20.76
CA ASN A 72 -23.78 9.30 -21.54
C ASN A 72 -24.33 8.20 -20.61
N THR A 73 -25.60 7.84 -20.79
CA THR A 73 -26.29 6.68 -20.20
C THR A 73 -27.55 6.40 -21.04
N PRO A 74 -28.17 5.20 -20.99
CA PRO A 74 -27.68 3.93 -20.44
C PRO A 74 -27.77 2.76 -21.46
N THR A 75 -27.15 1.62 -21.12
CA THR A 75 -27.62 0.30 -21.60
C THR A 75 -27.49 -0.72 -20.49
N THR A 76 -28.53 -1.52 -20.26
CA THR A 76 -28.63 -2.42 -19.10
C THR A 76 -28.13 -3.84 -19.41
N HIS A 77 -27.07 -4.27 -18.71
CA HIS A 77 -26.82 -5.69 -18.48
C HIS A 77 -26.76 -5.96 -16.98
N THR A 78 -27.79 -6.62 -16.47
CA THR A 78 -27.91 -7.04 -15.08
C THR A 78 -26.96 -8.21 -14.80
N HIS A 79 -25.89 -7.95 -14.06
CA HIS A 79 -25.19 -8.95 -13.27
C HIS A 79 -25.31 -8.52 -11.80
N ALA A 80 -25.73 -9.44 -10.93
CA ALA A 80 -25.99 -9.12 -9.54
C ALA A 80 -24.68 -8.74 -8.82
N PRO A 81 -24.64 -7.63 -8.04
CA PRO A 81 -23.45 -7.28 -7.29
C PRO A 81 -23.19 -8.33 -6.21
N ASN A 82 -22.09 -9.07 -6.38
CA ASN A 82 -21.61 -9.97 -5.35
C ASN A 82 -21.28 -9.14 -4.10
N SER A 83 -21.79 -9.52 -2.92
CA SER A 83 -22.02 -8.58 -1.81
C SER A 83 -20.75 -7.88 -1.32
N SER A 84 -20.51 -6.66 -1.77
CA SER A 84 -19.38 -5.84 -1.37
C SER A 84 -19.44 -5.55 0.13
N LYS A 85 -18.37 -5.87 0.87
CA LYS A 85 -18.16 -5.26 2.19
C LYS A 85 -18.07 -3.75 1.98
N ALA A 86 -18.90 -2.98 2.71
CA ALA A 86 -18.88 -1.54 2.62
C ALA A 86 -17.49 -1.00 2.96
N VAL A 87 -16.98 -0.06 2.15
CA VAL A 87 -15.75 0.67 2.46
C VAL A 87 -15.98 1.41 3.77
N THR A 88 -15.18 1.08 4.79
CA THR A 88 -15.27 1.75 6.09
C THR A 88 -14.71 3.15 5.94
N GLU A 89 -15.47 4.15 6.38
CA GLU A 89 -15.04 5.54 6.29
C GLU A 89 -13.83 5.82 7.20
N PRO A 90 -12.80 6.55 6.72
CA PRO A 90 -11.72 7.03 7.57
C PRO A 90 -12.25 7.83 8.75
N LYS A 91 -11.73 7.55 9.94
CA LYS A 91 -12.13 8.25 11.17
C LYS A 91 -11.06 9.25 11.57
N ASN A 92 -11.47 10.22 12.38
CA ASN A 92 -10.54 11.03 13.13
C ASN A 92 -9.84 10.13 14.15
N ALA A 93 -8.52 10.16 14.18
CA ALA A 93 -7.71 9.46 15.17
C ALA A 93 -6.51 10.33 15.57
N SER A 94 -6.22 10.38 16.87
CA SER A 94 -4.97 10.94 17.39
C SER A 94 -3.75 10.16 16.87
N PRO A 95 -2.53 10.74 16.91
CA PRO A 95 -1.28 10.02 16.66
C PRO A 95 -1.25 8.65 17.34
N TYR A 96 -1.01 7.60 16.55
CA TYR A 96 -1.02 6.22 17.03
C TYR A 96 0.26 5.89 17.79
N SER A 97 0.17 5.06 18.84
CA SER A 97 1.36 4.67 19.59
C SER A 97 2.23 3.69 18.81
N ASP A 98 3.52 3.65 19.12
CA ASP A 98 4.47 2.70 18.53
C ASP A 98 4.05 1.23 18.73
N LYS A 99 3.28 0.92 19.78
CA LYS A 99 2.70 -0.42 19.97
C LYS A 99 1.55 -0.67 18.99
N ASP A 100 0.64 0.28 18.84
CA ASP A 100 -0.50 0.15 17.92
C ASP A 100 -0.03 0.00 16.47
N LEU A 101 1.07 0.65 16.10
CA LEU A 101 1.66 0.60 14.76
C LEU A 101 2.47 -0.69 14.50
N VAL A 102 2.89 -1.43 15.53
CA VAL A 102 3.46 -2.78 15.39
C VAL A 102 2.33 -3.82 15.23
N ASP A 103 1.32 -3.78 16.10
CA ASP A 103 0.26 -4.80 16.16
C ASP A 103 -0.89 -4.58 15.15
N GLY A 104 -1.10 -3.33 14.72
CA GLY A 104 -2.33 -2.89 14.08
C GLY A 104 -2.42 -3.21 12.59
N PHE A 105 -1.34 -3.00 11.84
CA PHE A 105 -1.16 -3.53 10.48
C PHE A 105 0.32 -3.74 10.14
N ALA A 106 0.61 -4.60 9.17
CA ALA A 106 1.94 -4.92 8.67
C ALA A 106 1.90 -5.28 7.18
N GLN A 107 3.06 -5.12 6.53
CA GLN A 107 3.33 -5.70 5.22
C GLN A 107 3.24 -7.23 5.28
N GLN A 108 2.71 -7.88 4.22
CA GLN A 108 2.81 -9.33 4.07
C GLN A 108 4.18 -9.72 3.52
N LEU A 109 4.80 -10.74 4.14
CA LEU A 109 6.09 -11.30 3.72
C LEU A 109 6.06 -11.66 2.22
N GLY A 110 6.97 -11.04 1.45
CA GLY A 110 7.13 -11.28 0.01
C GLY A 110 6.42 -10.30 -0.93
N THR A 111 5.69 -9.29 -0.42
CA THR A 111 5.32 -8.11 -1.23
C THR A 111 6.50 -7.13 -1.33
N MET A 112 6.39 -6.09 -2.17
CA MET A 112 7.46 -5.08 -2.34
C MET A 112 7.07 -3.66 -1.88
N ASN A 113 5.82 -3.44 -1.47
CA ASN A 113 5.26 -2.15 -1.04
C ASN A 113 5.77 -1.60 0.32
N CYS A 114 6.97 -2.00 0.76
CA CYS A 114 7.62 -1.60 2.03
C CYS A 114 7.70 -0.07 2.20
N VAL A 115 8.07 0.66 1.15
CA VAL A 115 8.21 2.12 1.16
C VAL A 115 6.87 2.80 1.47
N THR A 116 5.78 2.26 0.93
CA THR A 116 4.44 2.80 1.21
C THR A 116 3.94 2.39 2.59
N VAL A 117 4.20 1.15 3.05
CA VAL A 117 3.87 0.71 4.41
C VAL A 117 4.58 1.57 5.46
N GLY A 118 5.89 1.75 5.32
CA GLY A 118 6.69 2.57 6.22
C GLY A 118 6.27 4.04 6.21
N GLY A 119 5.94 4.58 5.01
CA GLY A 119 5.37 5.92 4.88
C GLY A 119 4.04 6.08 5.62
N ILE A 120 3.12 5.12 5.48
CA ILE A 120 1.83 5.13 6.18
C ILE A 120 2.04 5.09 7.70
N LYS A 121 2.89 4.20 8.21
CA LYS A 121 3.17 4.09 9.66
C LYS A 121 3.80 5.35 10.23
N ALA A 122 4.78 5.94 9.53
CA ALA A 122 5.38 7.21 9.94
C ALA A 122 4.37 8.36 9.95
N ALA A 123 3.50 8.48 8.94
CA ALA A 123 2.45 9.50 8.91
C ALA A 123 1.41 9.30 10.03
N MET A 124 1.02 8.04 10.30
CA MET A 124 0.12 7.68 11.40
C MET A 124 0.71 7.92 12.79
N LYS A 125 2.04 7.78 12.95
CA LYS A 125 2.78 8.13 14.16
C LYS A 125 2.86 9.65 14.39
N GLN A 126 3.01 10.44 13.34
CA GLN A 126 3.17 11.89 13.45
C GLN A 126 1.83 12.63 13.63
N TYR A 127 0.81 12.27 12.85
CA TYR A 127 -0.43 13.06 12.75
C TYR A 127 -1.68 12.29 13.18
N GLY A 128 -1.75 10.96 12.96
CA GLY A 128 -2.89 10.13 13.36
C GLY A 128 -3.66 9.50 12.20
N GLY A 129 -4.96 9.71 12.13
CA GLY A 129 -5.82 9.13 11.08
C GLY A 129 -5.65 9.80 9.70
N PRO A 130 -6.26 9.25 8.63
CA PRO A 130 -6.20 9.86 7.30
C PRO A 130 -6.79 11.28 7.27
N LYS A 131 -7.79 11.56 8.12
CA LYS A 131 -8.39 12.90 8.30
C LYS A 131 -7.46 13.89 9.00
N GLU A 132 -6.46 13.40 9.74
CA GLU A 132 -5.41 14.20 10.38
C GLU A 132 -4.14 14.34 9.52
N ILE A 133 -3.96 13.50 8.49
CA ILE A 133 -2.78 13.50 7.60
C ILE A 133 -3.01 14.40 6.38
N TYR A 134 -4.10 14.19 5.64
CA TYR A 134 -4.44 15.01 4.46
C TYR A 134 -4.98 16.39 4.88
N SER A 135 -4.99 17.38 3.98
CA SER A 135 -5.64 18.69 4.24
C SER A 135 -7.16 18.58 4.34
N SER A 136 -7.75 17.58 3.69
CA SER A 136 -9.19 17.27 3.75
C SER A 136 -9.44 15.87 3.21
N VAL A 137 -10.39 15.15 3.80
CA VAL A 137 -10.97 13.91 3.26
C VAL A 137 -12.49 14.09 3.26
N GLN A 138 -13.07 14.28 2.08
CA GLN A 138 -14.50 14.56 1.92
C GLN A 138 -15.16 13.38 1.21
N LYS A 139 -16.31 12.93 1.71
CA LYS A 139 -17.03 11.78 1.18
C LYS A 139 -17.93 12.19 0.02
N THR A 140 -17.84 11.50 -1.10
CA THR A 140 -18.71 11.70 -2.27
C THR A 140 -19.82 10.62 -2.30
N ALA A 141 -20.61 10.57 -3.38
CA ALA A 141 -21.60 9.51 -3.57
C ALA A 141 -20.97 8.14 -3.92
N ASP A 142 -19.75 8.15 -4.46
CA ASP A 142 -19.06 7.05 -5.12
C ASP A 142 -17.65 6.77 -4.59
N GLY A 143 -17.12 7.63 -3.72
CA GLY A 143 -15.75 7.59 -3.21
C GLY A 143 -15.44 8.71 -2.22
N TYR A 144 -14.23 9.26 -2.33
CA TYR A 144 -13.72 10.36 -1.51
C TYR A 144 -12.87 11.34 -2.33
N ASP A 145 -13.07 12.63 -2.10
CA ASP A 145 -12.19 13.70 -2.56
C ASP A 145 -11.13 13.95 -1.46
N VAL A 146 -9.86 13.71 -1.78
CA VAL A 146 -8.73 13.77 -0.85
C VAL A 146 -7.79 14.89 -1.24
N LYS A 147 -7.69 15.91 -0.39
CA LYS A 147 -6.92 17.13 -0.63
C LYS A 147 -5.54 17.03 0.05
N MET A 148 -4.45 17.21 -0.70
CA MET A 148 -3.11 16.99 -0.16
C MET A 148 -2.62 18.12 0.75
N ARG A 149 -1.63 17.82 1.61
CA ARG A 149 -1.02 18.77 2.55
C ARG A 149 0.09 19.58 1.89
N ASP A 150 0.98 18.92 1.16
CA ASP A 150 2.06 19.56 0.39
C ASP A 150 1.55 20.51 -0.70
N ASN A 151 0.44 20.19 -1.36
CA ASN A 151 -0.18 21.06 -2.36
C ASN A 151 -1.70 21.21 -2.14
N PRO A 152 -2.17 22.30 -1.50
CA PRO A 152 -3.59 22.56 -1.26
C PRO A 152 -4.38 23.02 -2.51
N ASN A 153 -3.82 22.87 -3.72
CA ASN A 153 -4.55 22.97 -4.98
C ASN A 153 -4.73 21.59 -5.66
N LYS A 154 -4.08 20.52 -5.16
CA LYS A 154 -4.27 19.15 -5.63
C LYS A 154 -5.29 18.41 -4.76
N THR A 155 -6.35 17.93 -5.40
CA THR A 155 -7.38 17.06 -4.82
C THR A 155 -7.52 15.83 -5.69
N TYR A 156 -7.35 14.66 -5.10
CA TYR A 156 -7.42 13.35 -5.74
C TYR A 156 -8.77 12.69 -5.44
N HIS A 157 -9.50 12.28 -6.48
CA HIS A 157 -10.74 11.53 -6.31
C HIS A 157 -10.45 10.02 -6.26
N VAL A 158 -10.76 9.37 -5.14
CA VAL A 158 -10.57 7.92 -4.95
C VAL A 158 -11.92 7.24 -4.82
N THR A 159 -12.30 6.42 -5.80
CA THR A 159 -13.58 5.71 -5.79
C THR A 159 -13.60 4.57 -4.76
N ASN A 160 -14.81 4.16 -4.33
CA ASN A 160 -14.99 2.98 -3.48
C ASN A 160 -14.48 1.69 -4.16
N GLN A 161 -14.54 1.60 -5.49
CA GLN A 161 -13.98 0.47 -6.25
C GLN A 161 -12.44 0.46 -6.17
N GLU A 162 -11.80 1.61 -6.29
CA GLU A 162 -10.34 1.74 -6.17
C GLU A 162 -9.85 1.45 -4.75
N ILE A 163 -10.60 1.86 -3.72
CA ILE A 163 -10.30 1.48 -2.32
C ILE A 163 -10.44 -0.04 -2.13
N GLN A 164 -11.47 -0.67 -2.71
CA GLN A 164 -11.62 -2.13 -2.69
C GLN A 164 -10.49 -2.85 -3.44
N GLN A 165 -10.04 -2.33 -4.58
CA GLN A 165 -8.94 -2.89 -5.35
C GLN A 165 -7.59 -2.74 -4.63
N ALA A 166 -7.33 -1.56 -4.06
CA ALA A 166 -6.16 -1.30 -3.21
C ALA A 166 -6.14 -2.23 -1.99
N THR A 167 -7.29 -2.45 -1.34
CA THR A 167 -7.43 -3.39 -0.21
C THR A 167 -7.15 -4.84 -0.61
N GLN A 168 -7.44 -5.23 -1.85
CA GLN A 168 -7.13 -6.57 -2.37
C GLN A 168 -5.67 -6.73 -2.80
N GLN A 169 -5.01 -5.66 -3.27
CA GLN A 169 -3.65 -5.71 -3.80
C GLN A 169 -2.56 -5.29 -2.78
N SER A 170 -2.91 -4.66 -1.66
CA SER A 170 -1.94 -4.22 -0.63
C SER A 170 -1.26 -5.38 0.10
N GLY A 171 -1.96 -6.51 0.27
CA GLY A 171 -1.53 -7.60 1.13
C GLY A 171 -1.44 -7.22 2.62
N PHE A 172 -2.01 -6.09 3.04
CA PHE A 172 -1.89 -5.66 4.44
C PHE A 172 -2.62 -6.62 5.38
N SER A 173 -1.95 -7.03 6.46
CA SER A 173 -2.49 -7.90 7.51
C SER A 173 -2.36 -7.23 8.87
N GLY A 174 -3.25 -7.49 9.82
CA GLY A 174 -3.23 -6.76 11.09
C GLY A 174 -4.39 -7.08 12.02
N ASN A 175 -4.21 -6.79 13.31
CA ASN A 175 -5.19 -7.08 14.37
C ASN A 175 -6.09 -5.90 14.74
N ASN A 176 -5.87 -4.70 14.17
CA ASN A 176 -6.71 -3.53 14.37
C ASN A 176 -7.52 -3.22 13.09
N PRO A 177 -8.81 -3.58 13.00
CA PRO A 177 -9.60 -3.38 11.78
C PRO A 177 -9.75 -1.92 11.37
N GLN A 178 -9.75 -0.97 12.30
CA GLN A 178 -9.85 0.45 11.97
C GLN A 178 -8.55 0.92 11.32
N MET A 179 -7.41 0.70 11.96
CA MET A 179 -6.10 1.07 11.41
C MET A 179 -5.82 0.36 10.08
N LEU A 180 -6.23 -0.90 9.93
CA LEU A 180 -6.11 -1.64 8.67
C LEU A 180 -6.97 -1.04 7.55
N ASN A 181 -8.18 -0.55 7.85
CA ASN A 181 -9.00 0.19 6.88
C ASN A 181 -8.35 1.54 6.52
N ASP A 182 -7.89 2.30 7.52
CA ASP A 182 -7.24 3.60 7.32
C ASP A 182 -5.94 3.46 6.50
N ALA A 183 -5.14 2.42 6.73
CA ALA A 183 -3.94 2.12 5.97
C ALA A 183 -4.26 1.72 4.51
N ASN A 184 -5.28 0.89 4.28
CA ASN A 184 -5.71 0.53 2.92
C ASN A 184 -6.31 1.73 2.17
N PHE A 185 -6.99 2.65 2.87
CA PHE A 185 -7.42 3.93 2.30
C PHE A 185 -6.22 4.79 1.87
N MET A 186 -5.21 4.94 2.74
CA MET A 186 -3.98 5.70 2.42
C MET A 186 -3.16 5.04 1.28
N TYR A 187 -3.19 3.71 1.16
CA TYR A 187 -2.63 2.98 0.03
C TYR A 187 -3.37 3.30 -1.28
N ALA A 188 -4.71 3.37 -1.24
CA ALA A 188 -5.53 3.77 -2.37
C ALA A 188 -5.29 5.22 -2.82
N VAL A 189 -5.15 6.16 -1.87
CA VAL A 189 -4.77 7.57 -2.16
C VAL A 189 -3.38 7.63 -2.79
N SER A 190 -2.40 6.89 -2.25
CA SER A 190 -1.04 6.83 -2.79
C SER A 190 -1.03 6.31 -4.23
N ALA A 191 -1.85 5.29 -4.53
CA ALA A 191 -2.03 4.77 -5.88
C ALA A 191 -2.77 5.75 -6.81
N LYS A 192 -3.77 6.49 -6.31
CA LYS A 192 -4.48 7.52 -7.10
C LYS A 192 -3.54 8.67 -7.49
N ARG A 193 -2.75 9.18 -6.54
CA ARG A 193 -1.72 10.17 -6.81
C ARG A 193 -0.67 9.64 -7.80
N ALA A 194 -0.20 8.40 -7.62
CA ALA A 194 0.71 7.78 -8.57
C ALA A 194 0.12 7.65 -9.99
N GLN A 195 -1.18 7.34 -10.12
CA GLN A 195 -1.87 7.29 -11.40
C GLN A 195 -1.86 8.66 -12.09
N GLU A 196 -2.33 9.71 -11.41
CA GLU A 196 -2.49 11.04 -11.98
C GLU A 196 -1.15 11.79 -12.20
N GLU A 197 -0.14 11.55 -11.36
CA GLU A 197 1.22 12.07 -11.55
C GLU A 197 2.10 11.14 -12.43
N ASN A 198 1.51 10.08 -12.99
CA ASN A 198 2.15 9.10 -13.89
C ASN A 198 3.47 8.51 -13.35
N ASN A 199 3.44 7.99 -12.12
CA ASN A 199 4.61 7.39 -11.47
C ASN A 199 5.27 6.31 -12.34
N ASN A 200 6.60 6.27 -12.31
CA ASN A 200 7.45 5.41 -13.15
C ASN A 200 7.13 5.45 -14.67
N GLY A 201 6.47 6.51 -15.14
CA GLY A 201 6.08 6.70 -16.55
C GLY A 201 4.96 5.77 -17.05
N THR A 202 4.38 4.95 -16.17
CA THR A 202 3.43 3.87 -16.54
C THR A 202 2.12 3.90 -15.76
N ALA A 203 2.11 4.47 -14.56
CA ALA A 203 0.95 4.44 -13.66
C ALA A 203 -0.32 5.09 -14.24
N SER A 204 -0.20 6.07 -15.15
CA SER A 204 -1.36 6.75 -15.76
C SER A 204 -2.28 5.85 -16.60
N ARG A 205 -1.78 4.68 -17.04
CA ARG A 205 -2.53 3.72 -17.88
C ARG A 205 -3.78 3.19 -17.20
N SER A 206 -3.70 2.86 -15.92
CA SER A 206 -4.83 2.42 -15.09
C SER A 206 -4.47 2.47 -13.61
N PHE A 207 -5.48 2.47 -12.74
CA PHE A 207 -5.27 2.34 -11.30
C PHE A 207 -4.55 1.02 -10.92
N SER A 208 -4.64 -0.04 -11.75
CA SER A 208 -3.89 -1.27 -11.52
C SER A 208 -2.42 -1.17 -11.93
N ASP A 209 -2.09 -0.40 -12.97
CA ASP A 209 -0.69 -0.06 -13.30
C ASP A 209 -0.10 0.81 -12.17
N ALA A 210 -0.87 1.75 -11.64
CA ALA A 210 -0.45 2.56 -10.49
C ALA A 210 -0.16 1.69 -9.24
N LEU A 211 -1.08 0.79 -8.86
CA LEU A 211 -0.86 -0.19 -7.78
C LEU A 211 0.36 -1.10 -8.03
N ALA A 212 0.67 -1.41 -9.29
CA ALA A 212 1.89 -2.15 -9.64
C ALA A 212 3.16 -1.30 -9.44
N THR A 213 3.14 0.01 -9.71
CA THR A 213 4.29 0.89 -9.41
C THR A 213 4.57 0.96 -7.90
N LEU A 214 3.53 0.98 -7.07
CA LEU A 214 3.61 0.90 -5.60
C LEU A 214 4.16 -0.43 -5.05
N ASN A 215 4.50 -1.38 -5.93
CA ASN A 215 5.17 -2.65 -5.60
C ASN A 215 6.50 -2.79 -6.37
N GLY A 216 7.12 -1.67 -6.76
CA GLY A 216 8.39 -1.63 -7.47
C GLY A 216 9.60 -1.38 -6.57
N TRP A 217 10.68 -0.93 -7.19
CA TRP A 217 11.78 -0.22 -6.52
C TRP A 217 11.40 1.25 -6.43
N GLU A 218 11.50 1.83 -5.24
CA GLU A 218 11.01 3.19 -4.92
C GLU A 218 12.05 3.91 -4.04
N HIS A 219 12.08 5.25 -4.06
CA HIS A 219 12.99 6.01 -3.21
C HIS A 219 12.50 6.05 -1.74
N THR A 220 13.41 6.08 -0.76
CA THR A 220 13.10 5.98 0.68
C THR A 220 11.98 6.92 1.15
N ALA A 221 11.93 8.15 0.62
CA ALA A 221 10.92 9.15 0.97
C ALA A 221 9.64 9.12 0.12
N GLU A 222 9.58 8.31 -0.95
CA GLU A 222 8.52 8.36 -1.97
C GLU A 222 7.15 7.99 -1.40
N GLY A 223 7.10 7.06 -0.45
CA GLY A 223 5.89 6.73 0.32
C GLY A 223 5.31 7.94 1.08
N LEU A 224 6.17 8.74 1.72
CA LEU A 224 5.74 9.97 2.41
C LEU A 224 5.32 11.06 1.41
N GLN A 225 6.04 11.20 0.30
CA GLN A 225 5.70 12.16 -0.76
C GLN A 225 4.31 11.87 -1.35
N ARG A 226 4.00 10.60 -1.68
CA ARG A 226 2.67 10.22 -2.20
C ARG A 226 1.54 10.37 -1.19
N LEU A 227 1.83 10.34 0.11
CA LEU A 227 0.87 10.69 1.17
C LEU A 227 0.63 12.21 1.30
N GLY A 228 1.26 13.03 0.45
CA GLY A 228 1.07 14.49 0.46
C GLY A 228 1.97 15.21 1.45
N LEU A 229 3.10 14.61 1.85
CA LEU A 229 3.97 15.13 2.90
C LEU A 229 5.29 15.69 2.38
N GLN A 230 5.43 15.97 1.07
CA GLN A 230 6.70 16.42 0.47
C GLN A 230 7.33 17.63 1.18
N ASN A 231 6.51 18.61 1.58
CA ASN A 231 6.96 19.82 2.29
C ASN A 231 7.11 19.63 3.83
N HIS A 232 6.91 18.41 4.31
CA HIS A 232 6.98 18.00 5.72
C HIS A 232 8.05 16.93 5.97
N ILE A 233 8.97 16.72 5.03
CA ILE A 233 10.05 15.73 5.14
C ILE A 233 11.38 16.46 5.36
N GLN A 234 12.10 16.07 6.42
CA GLN A 234 13.49 16.47 6.65
C GLN A 234 14.40 15.23 6.60
N GLN A 235 15.62 15.36 6.06
CA GLN A 235 16.65 14.34 6.26
C GLN A 235 16.93 14.18 7.76
N ALA A 236 17.14 12.95 8.21
CA ALA A 236 17.35 12.59 9.61
C ALA A 236 18.55 11.66 9.79
N THR A 237 18.97 11.50 11.04
CA THR A 237 19.88 10.43 11.46
C THR A 237 19.09 9.20 11.93
N PRO A 238 19.69 7.99 11.87
CA PRO A 238 19.10 6.79 12.48
C PRO A 238 18.82 6.95 13.98
N GLN A 239 19.63 7.77 14.67
CA GLN A 239 19.48 8.04 16.10
C GLN A 239 18.27 8.94 16.40
N GLU A 240 17.91 9.90 15.55
CA GLU A 240 16.68 10.69 15.74
C GLU A 240 15.42 9.83 15.63
N LEU A 241 15.40 8.90 14.67
CA LEU A 241 14.34 7.92 14.54
C LEU A 241 14.33 6.95 15.74
N ALA A 242 15.50 6.52 16.22
CA ALA A 242 15.64 5.70 17.43
C ALA A 242 15.14 6.44 18.70
N ASN A 243 15.35 7.75 18.77
CA ASN A 243 14.86 8.62 19.84
C ASN A 243 13.35 8.92 19.73
N GLY A 244 12.65 8.31 18.75
CA GLY A 244 11.19 8.33 18.65
C GLY A 244 10.63 9.27 17.57
N ALA A 245 11.45 9.98 16.79
CA ALA A 245 10.96 10.81 15.69
C ALA A 245 10.21 9.95 14.65
N ALA A 246 9.05 10.41 14.18
CA ALA A 246 8.30 9.72 13.15
C ALA A 246 9.02 9.84 11.80
N GLY A 247 9.23 8.72 11.11
CA GLY A 247 10.03 8.72 9.88
C GLY A 247 10.30 7.33 9.31
N VAL A 248 11.07 7.32 8.22
CA VAL A 248 11.41 6.14 7.41
C VAL A 248 12.91 6.08 7.16
N MET A 249 13.43 4.86 6.97
CA MET A 249 14.84 4.60 6.70
C MET A 249 15.04 3.39 5.79
N THR A 250 16.13 3.37 5.02
CA THR A 250 16.45 2.24 4.12
C THR A 250 17.65 1.45 4.61
N HIS A 251 17.48 0.14 4.78
CA HIS A 251 18.58 -0.79 5.03
C HIS A 251 18.45 -2.04 4.15
N ALA A 252 19.55 -2.51 3.56
CA ALA A 252 19.61 -3.74 2.75
C ALA A 252 18.44 -3.91 1.75
N ASN A 253 18.12 -2.84 0.99
CA ASN A 253 17.05 -2.80 -0.02
C ASN A 253 15.60 -2.93 0.50
N HIS A 254 15.34 -2.57 1.75
CA HIS A 254 14.00 -2.47 2.32
C HIS A 254 13.83 -1.15 3.11
N VAL A 255 12.64 -0.55 3.04
CA VAL A 255 12.29 0.66 3.79
C VAL A 255 11.52 0.29 5.05
N PHE A 256 11.98 0.78 6.20
CA PHE A 256 11.43 0.50 7.51
C PHE A 256 10.96 1.79 8.21
N THR A 257 9.97 1.67 9.11
CA THR A 257 9.71 2.66 10.17
C THR A 257 10.50 2.28 11.42
N VAL A 258 10.91 3.27 12.22
CA VAL A 258 11.45 3.03 13.57
C VAL A 258 10.36 3.25 14.62
N LEU A 259 10.03 2.18 15.35
CA LEU A 259 9.02 2.15 16.39
C LEU A 259 9.66 1.64 17.69
N ASN A 260 9.45 2.34 18.79
CA ASN A 260 10.04 2.06 20.11
C ASN A 260 11.56 1.87 20.06
N GLY A 261 12.26 2.75 19.32
CA GLY A 261 13.72 2.72 19.14
C GLY A 261 14.26 1.58 18.28
N ARG A 262 13.40 0.78 17.65
CA ARG A 262 13.76 -0.45 16.92
C ARG A 262 13.17 -0.43 15.52
N VAL A 263 13.85 -1.07 14.58
CA VAL A 263 13.39 -1.27 13.20
C VAL A 263 12.14 -2.13 13.23
N GLU A 264 11.04 -1.69 12.62
CA GLU A 264 9.84 -2.52 12.46
C GLU A 264 9.86 -3.26 11.13
N ASP A 265 9.76 -4.59 11.22
CA ASP A 265 9.92 -5.56 10.14
C ASP A 265 8.73 -6.54 10.16
N HIS A 266 7.82 -6.39 9.20
CA HIS A 266 6.63 -7.25 9.01
C HIS A 266 5.83 -7.55 10.30
N GLY A 267 5.51 -6.51 11.08
CA GLY A 267 4.74 -6.61 12.33
C GLY A 267 5.57 -7.01 13.55
N ARG A 268 6.90 -6.85 13.51
CA ARG A 268 7.83 -7.23 14.59
C ARG A 268 8.92 -6.18 14.78
N LEU A 269 9.38 -6.00 16.01
CA LEU A 269 10.53 -5.14 16.29
C LEU A 269 11.84 -5.92 16.18
N GLY A 270 12.63 -5.60 15.15
CA GLY A 270 13.98 -6.08 14.88
C GLY A 270 15.05 -5.36 15.71
N GLY A 271 16.24 -5.16 15.13
CA GLY A 271 17.37 -4.51 15.82
C GLY A 271 17.16 -3.01 16.09
N ALA A 272 18.11 -2.40 16.80
CA ALA A 272 18.29 -0.95 16.74
C ALA A 272 18.67 -0.54 15.30
N PRO A 273 18.28 0.66 14.82
CA PRO A 273 18.58 1.08 13.45
C PRO A 273 20.09 1.26 13.26
N GLY A 274 20.62 0.71 12.16
CA GLY A 274 22.05 0.75 11.86
C GLY A 274 22.57 2.15 11.56
N ALA A 275 23.87 2.38 11.78
CA ALA A 275 24.56 3.53 11.20
C ALA A 275 24.75 3.34 9.68
N TRP A 276 24.93 4.45 8.95
CA TRP A 276 25.20 4.48 7.49
C TRP A 276 24.03 4.01 6.61
N VAL A 277 22.85 4.58 6.87
CA VAL A 277 21.59 4.32 6.16
C VAL A 277 20.89 5.65 5.86
N GLU A 278 20.21 5.72 4.71
CA GLU A 278 19.38 6.89 4.37
C GLU A 278 18.15 6.92 5.29
N ALA A 279 17.87 8.09 5.87
CA ALA A 279 16.80 8.27 6.84
C ALA A 279 16.15 9.66 6.69
N TYR A 280 14.83 9.68 6.89
CA TYR A 280 13.98 10.86 6.78
C TYR A 280 12.97 10.89 7.93
N LYS A 281 12.72 12.06 8.50
CA LYS A 281 11.71 12.29 9.53
C LYS A 281 10.65 13.27 9.05
N LEU A 282 9.48 13.22 9.68
CA LEU A 282 8.40 14.18 9.49
C LEU A 282 8.57 15.39 10.42
N VAL A 283 8.05 16.54 9.97
CA VAL A 283 8.01 17.83 10.69
C VAL A 283 6.63 18.51 10.65
#